data_AF-A0A2R7NGK1-F1
#
_entry.id   AF-A0A2R7NGK1-F1
#
_cell.length_a   1.000
_cell.length_b   1.000
_cell.length_c   1.000
_cell.angle_alpha   90.00
_cell.angle_beta   90.00
_cell.angle_gamma   90.00
#
_symmetry.space_group_name_H-M   'P 1'
#
loop_
_entity.id
_entity.type
_entity.pdbx_description
1 polymer ?
#
loop_
_entity_poly.entity_id
_entity_poly.type
_entity_poly.pdbx_seq_one_letter_code
_entity_poly.pdbx_strand_id
1 'polypeptide(L)'
;APVYENMLIKGNNVHYSFEGQSKKYKQDFKISDEDLKKLDQVLSQNNFRKIQEDHKKLYDNISTSINIKNGPNEGSKTDASMIIPNYRSNWNNILEAFQQIINTNVKKQ
;
A
#
# COMPACT_ATOMS: atom_id res chain seq x y z
N ALA A 1 4.52 6.71 19.18
CA ALA A 1 3.49 5.70 18.87
C ALA A 1 3.68 5.27 17.42
N PRO A 2 3.61 3.97 17.10
CA PRO A 2 3.72 3.47 15.73
C PRO A 2 2.65 4.08 14.83
N VAL A 3 2.94 4.12 13.52
CA VAL A 3 2.02 4.57 12.48
C VAL A 3 1.72 3.40 11.58
N TYR A 4 0.45 3.15 11.32
CA TYR A 4 -0.05 2.09 10.45
C TYR A 4 -0.88 2.71 9.34
N GLU A 5 -0.48 2.51 8.10
CA GLU A 5 -1.20 2.94 6.91
C GLU A 5 -1.55 1.71 6.07
N ASN A 6 -2.84 1.43 5.86
CA ASN A 6 -3.27 0.21 5.19
C ASN A 6 -4.21 0.52 4.04
N MET A 7 -4.02 -0.17 2.92
CA MET A 7 -4.94 -0.14 1.79
C MET A 7 -5.26 -1.53 1.29
N LEU A 8 -6.56 -1.79 1.19
CA LEU A 8 -7.13 -2.98 0.59
C LEU A 8 -7.84 -2.59 -0.70
N ILE A 9 -7.48 -3.22 -1.81
CA ILE A 9 -8.02 -2.95 -3.14
C ILE A 9 -8.69 -4.20 -3.67
N LYS A 10 -9.98 -4.11 -3.99
CA LYS A 10 -10.80 -5.19 -4.56
C LYS A 10 -11.52 -4.68 -5.81
N GLY A 11 -10.87 -4.87 -6.95
CA GLY A 11 -11.25 -4.16 -8.18
C GLY A 11 -11.16 -2.66 -7.94
N ASN A 12 -12.19 -1.91 -8.32
CA ASN A 12 -12.24 -0.46 -8.12
C ASN A 12 -12.53 -0.02 -6.68
N ASN A 13 -12.94 -0.94 -5.80
CA ASN A 13 -13.26 -0.59 -4.42
C ASN A 13 -12.00 -0.59 -3.58
N VAL A 14 -11.79 0.50 -2.83
CA VAL A 14 -10.62 0.68 -1.98
C VAL A 14 -11.08 0.97 -0.56
N HIS A 15 -10.54 0.19 0.38
CA HIS A 15 -10.64 0.47 1.81
C HIS A 15 -9.28 0.99 2.30
N TYR A 16 -9.26 2.23 2.77
CA TYR A 16 -8.08 2.87 3.34
C TYR A 16 -8.24 3.04 4.85
N SER A 17 -7.17 2.83 5.60
CA SER A 17 -7.12 3.12 7.03
C SER A 17 -5.76 3.64 7.47
N PHE A 18 -5.80 4.57 8.41
CA PHE A 18 -4.62 5.13 9.05
C PHE A 18 -4.81 5.14 10.56
N GLU A 19 -3.77 4.73 11.27
CA GLU A 19 -3.67 4.81 12.72
C GLU A 19 -2.28 5.32 13.10
N GLY A 20 -2.20 6.49 13.71
CA GLY A 20 -0.92 7.07 14.10
C GLY A 20 -1.10 8.44 14.74
N GLN A 21 -0.16 8.84 15.60
CA GLN A 21 -0.16 10.18 16.19
C GLN A 21 -1.49 10.55 16.89
N SER A 22 -2.09 9.61 17.60
CA SER A 22 -3.41 9.73 18.26
C SER A 22 -4.59 9.97 17.31
N LYS A 23 -4.39 9.84 15.99
CA LYS A 23 -5.42 9.91 14.97
C LYS A 23 -5.72 8.51 14.43
N LYS A 24 -7.00 8.22 14.23
CA LYS A 24 -7.47 7.03 13.53
C LYS A 24 -8.54 7.46 12.54
N TYR A 25 -8.38 7.10 11.27
CA TYR A 25 -9.42 7.32 10.28
C TYR A 25 -9.47 6.18 9.28
N LYS A 26 -10.68 5.92 8.78
CA LYS A 26 -10.97 4.90 7.79
C LYS A 26 -11.85 5.51 6.73
N GLN A 27 -11.57 5.21 5.47
CA GLN A 27 -12.35 5.72 4.36
C GLN A 27 -12.46 4.66 3.27
N ASP A 28 -13.69 4.40 2.85
CA ASP A 28 -13.97 3.64 1.65
C ASP A 28 -14.17 4.60 0.47
N PHE A 29 -13.59 4.27 -0.68
CA PHE A 29 -13.78 5.01 -1.91
C PHE A 29 -13.63 4.12 -3.14
N LYS A 30 -13.97 4.67 -4.30
CA LYS A 30 -13.78 4.01 -5.59
C LYS A 30 -12.72 4.74 -6.39
N ILE A 31 -11.87 3.99 -7.08
CA ILE A 31 -10.94 4.51 -8.08
C ILE A 31 -11.46 4.22 -9.49
N SER A 32 -11.08 5.06 -10.47
CA SER A 32 -11.46 4.83 -11.86
C SER A 32 -10.79 3.58 -12.43
N ASP A 33 -11.32 3.03 -13.52
CA ASP A 33 -10.67 1.93 -14.24
C ASP A 33 -9.29 2.34 -14.79
N GLU A 34 -9.13 3.61 -15.15
CA GLU A 34 -7.85 4.16 -15.60
C GLU A 34 -6.82 4.16 -14.46
N ASP A 35 -7.20 4.59 -13.27
CA ASP A 35 -6.32 4.58 -12.09
C ASP A 35 -5.99 3.15 -11.65
N LEU A 36 -6.97 2.24 -11.70
CA LEU A 36 -6.75 0.83 -11.42
C LEU A 36 -5.75 0.23 -12.42
N LYS A 37 -5.88 0.54 -13.72
CA LYS A 37 -4.95 0.09 -14.76
C LYS A 37 -3.54 0.66 -14.56
N LYS A 38 -3.41 1.95 -14.21
CA LYS A 38 -2.12 2.59 -13.89
C LYS A 38 -1.47 1.91 -12.68
N LEU A 39 -2.26 1.64 -11.64
CA LEU A 39 -1.78 0.92 -10.47
C LEU A 39 -1.29 -0.49 -10.83
N ASP A 40 -2.06 -1.26 -11.60
CA ASP A 40 -1.67 -2.59 -12.06
C ASP A 40 -0.35 -2.58 -12.87
N GLN A 41 -0.13 -1.55 -13.69
CA GLN A 41 1.13 -1.36 -14.41
C GLN A 41 2.29 -1.12 -13.44
N VAL A 42 2.13 -0.23 -12.46
CA VAL A 42 3.15 0.04 -11.44
C VAL A 42 3.47 -1.22 -10.65
N LEU A 43 2.46 -1.97 -10.20
CA LEU A 43 2.65 -3.22 -9.44
C LEU A 43 3.40 -4.27 -10.26
N SER A 44 3.08 -4.40 -11.54
CA SER A 44 3.73 -5.36 -12.45
C SER A 44 5.19 -4.99 -12.72
N GLN A 45 5.46 -3.72 -13.07
CA GLN A 45 6.82 -3.22 -13.34
C GLN A 45 7.72 -3.34 -12.11
N ASN A 46 7.16 -3.17 -10.92
CA ASN A 46 7.88 -3.27 -9.67
C ASN A 46 7.82 -4.67 -9.05
N ASN A 47 7.40 -5.70 -9.79
CA ASN A 47 7.39 -7.09 -9.33
C ASN A 47 6.71 -7.27 -7.95
N PHE A 48 5.58 -6.62 -7.70
CA PHE A 48 4.91 -6.59 -6.39
C PHE A 48 4.79 -7.98 -5.73
N ARG A 49 4.41 -9.00 -6.51
CA ARG A 49 4.27 -10.38 -6.02
C ARG A 49 5.58 -11.01 -5.54
N LYS A 50 6.72 -10.55 -6.05
CA LYS A 50 8.06 -11.07 -5.71
C LYS A 50 8.75 -10.29 -4.59
N ILE A 51 8.22 -9.14 -4.18
CA ILE A 51 8.79 -8.38 -3.06
C ILE A 51 8.87 -9.30 -1.83
N GLN A 52 10.03 -9.29 -1.18
CA GLN A 52 10.30 -10.11 0.00
C GLN A 52 10.58 -9.24 1.21
N GLU A 53 10.14 -9.74 2.35
CA GLU A 53 10.24 -9.16 3.67
C GLU A 53 11.24 -9.99 4.49
N ASP A 54 12.12 -9.34 5.24
CA ASP A 54 13.15 -9.97 6.08
C ASP A 54 12.54 -10.61 7.35
N HIS A 55 11.21 -10.54 7.54
CA HIS A 55 10.41 -11.07 8.67
C HIS A 55 10.88 -10.69 10.09
N LYS A 56 11.98 -9.95 10.21
CA LYS A 56 12.48 -9.38 11.45
C LYS A 56 11.58 -8.22 11.84
N LYS A 57 10.80 -8.44 12.90
CA LYS A 57 9.89 -7.42 13.44
C LYS A 57 10.68 -6.18 13.81
N LEU A 58 10.24 -5.05 13.28
CA LEU A 58 10.64 -3.74 13.74
C LEU A 58 9.55 -3.26 14.70
N TYR A 59 9.94 -2.87 15.91
CA TYR A 59 9.01 -2.27 16.88
C TYR A 59 8.99 -0.75 16.70
N ASP A 60 7.86 -0.12 17.01
CA ASP A 60 7.65 1.34 16.96
C ASP A 60 7.96 2.02 15.62
N ASN A 61 7.80 1.30 14.50
CA ASN A 61 8.02 1.87 13.16
C ASN A 61 6.74 2.47 12.55
N ILE A 62 6.96 3.23 11.48
CA ILE A 62 5.93 3.57 10.49
C ILE A 62 5.85 2.38 9.56
N SER A 63 4.65 1.83 9.38
CA SER A 63 4.42 0.68 8.51
C SER A 63 3.23 0.93 7.59
N THR A 64 3.40 0.46 6.37
CA THR A 64 2.44 0.45 5.30
C THR A 64 2.10 -0.98 4.93
N SER A 65 0.82 -1.29 4.73
CA SER A 65 0.38 -2.57 4.19
C SER A 65 -0.51 -2.37 2.97
N ILE A 66 -0.18 -3.06 1.88
CA ILE A 66 -0.94 -3.03 0.63
C ILE A 66 -1.46 -4.43 0.34
N ASN A 67 -2.77 -4.55 0.14
CA ASN A 67 -3.47 -5.80 -0.10
C ASN A 67 -4.31 -5.70 -1.37
N ILE A 68 -3.90 -6.42 -2.41
CA ILE A 68 -4.58 -6.50 -3.70
C ILE A 68 -5.34 -7.82 -3.74
N LYS A 69 -6.67 -7.78 -3.89
CA LYS A 69 -7.54 -8.97 -3.86
C LYS A 69 -7.90 -9.56 -5.21
N ASN A 70 -7.79 -8.77 -6.29
CA ASN A 70 -8.18 -9.20 -7.63
C ASN A 70 -7.09 -8.80 -8.63
N GLY A 71 -6.97 -9.53 -9.74
CA GLY A 71 -6.09 -9.19 -10.84
C GLY A 71 -4.72 -9.89 -10.81
N PRO A 72 -3.85 -9.61 -11.79
CA PRO A 72 -2.58 -10.34 -11.97
C PRO A 72 -1.60 -10.15 -10.81
N ASN A 73 -1.75 -9.05 -10.05
CA ASN A 73 -0.93 -8.68 -8.91
C ASN A 73 -1.60 -8.96 -7.56
N GLU A 74 -2.57 -9.88 -7.49
CA GLU A 74 -3.14 -10.32 -6.23
C GLU A 74 -2.04 -10.73 -5.23
N GLY A 75 -2.12 -10.19 -4.02
CA GLY A 75 -1.14 -10.41 -2.97
C GLY A 75 -1.17 -9.34 -1.88
N SER A 76 -0.48 -9.65 -0.78
CA SER A 76 -0.28 -8.73 0.34
C SER A 76 1.22 -8.50 0.54
N LYS A 77 1.60 -7.25 0.79
CA LYS A 77 2.97 -6.84 1.16
C LYS A 77 2.95 -5.75 2.22
N THR A 78 3.95 -5.74 3.08
CA THR A 78 4.11 -4.75 4.13
C THR A 78 5.58 -4.46 4.43
N ASP A 79 5.86 -3.24 4.87
CA ASP A 79 7.16 -2.85 5.47
C ASP A 79 7.09 -2.76 7.01
N ALA A 80 6.12 -3.44 7.62
CA ALA A 80 6.12 -3.69 9.08
C ALA A 80 7.38 -4.47 9.53
N SER A 81 8.03 -5.17 8.60
CA SER A 81 9.42 -5.65 8.71
C SER A 81 10.29 -5.02 7.62
N MET A 82 11.59 -5.30 7.60
CA MET A 82 12.43 -4.76 6.54
C MET A 82 12.08 -5.37 5.18
N ILE A 83 11.86 -4.53 4.17
CA ILE A 83 11.92 -4.98 2.77
C ILE A 83 13.36 -5.35 2.44
N ILE A 84 13.57 -6.54 1.86
CA ILE A 84 14.90 -7.01 1.45
C ILE A 84 15.53 -5.95 0.52
N PRO A 85 16.83 -5.60 0.68
CA PRO A 85 17.46 -4.48 -0.02
C PRO A 85 17.20 -4.43 -1.54
N ASN A 86 17.24 -5.58 -2.22
CA ASN A 86 17.03 -5.70 -3.66
C ASN A 86 15.61 -5.31 -4.13
N TYR A 87 14.63 -5.23 -3.22
CA TYR A 87 13.26 -4.83 -3.50
C TYR A 87 12.90 -3.45 -2.95
N ARG A 88 13.84 -2.71 -2.34
CA ARG A 88 13.53 -1.40 -1.73
C ARG A 88 13.04 -0.38 -2.73
N SER A 89 13.72 -0.24 -3.88
CA SER A 89 13.28 0.69 -4.93
C SER A 89 11.91 0.30 -5.49
N ASN A 90 11.67 -1.00 -5.68
CA ASN A 90 10.38 -1.52 -6.11
C ASN A 90 9.25 -1.15 -5.14
N TRP A 91 9.49 -1.34 -3.84
CA TRP A 91 8.53 -0.99 -2.79
C TRP A 91 8.27 0.51 -2.75
N ASN A 92 9.31 1.34 -2.81
CA ASN A 92 9.18 2.81 -2.79
C ASN A 92 8.34 3.33 -3.97
N ASN A 93 8.57 2.82 -5.18
CA ASN A 93 7.76 3.18 -6.36
C ASN A 93 6.27 2.81 -6.18
N ILE A 94 5.98 1.69 -5.52
CA ILE A 94 4.61 1.27 -5.21
C ILE A 94 4.00 2.18 -4.13
N LEU A 95 4.77 2.56 -3.11
CA LEU A 95 4.34 3.52 -2.09
C LEU A 95 4.00 4.88 -2.70
N GLU A 96 4.77 5.36 -3.68
CA GLU A 96 4.47 6.61 -4.38
C GLU A 96 3.13 6.56 -5.10
N ALA A 97 2.86 5.49 -5.85
CA ALA A 97 1.56 5.29 -6.52
C ALA A 97 0.41 5.18 -5.51
N PHE A 98 0.65 4.48 -4.39
CA PHE A 98 -0.30 4.37 -3.30
C PHE A 98 -0.63 5.76 -2.69
N GLN A 99 0.38 6.58 -2.43
CA GLN A 99 0.22 7.95 -1.91
C GLN A 99 -0.52 8.85 -2.90
N GLN A 100 -0.32 8.70 -4.21
CA GLN A 100 -1.10 9.43 -5.22
C GLN A 100 -2.60 9.09 -5.11
N ILE A 101 -2.95 7.81 -4.98
CA ILE A 101 -4.34 7.39 -4.80
C ILE A 101 -4.93 7.99 -3.51
N ILE A 102 -4.19 7.96 -2.40
CA ILE A 102 -4.62 8.57 -1.13
C ILE A 102 -4.86 10.07 -1.30
N ASN A 103 -3.87 10.81 -1.83
CA ASN A 103 -3.94 12.26 -1.95
C ASN A 103 -5.10 12.73 -2.84
N THR A 104 -5.50 11.93 -3.84
CA THR A 104 -6.64 12.24 -4.71
C THR A 104 -7.99 11.92 -4.06
N ASN A 105 -8.08 10.85 -3.25
CA ASN A 105 -9.38 10.30 -2.84
C ASN A 105 -9.70 10.52 -1.35
N VAL A 106 -8.69 10.65 -0.51
CA VAL A 106 -8.84 10.78 0.93
C VAL A 106 -8.82 12.26 1.30
N LYS A 107 -9.91 12.75 1.87
CA LYS A 107 -9.98 14.13 2.35
C LYS A 107 -9.16 14.22 3.62
N LYS A 108 -8.01 14.90 3.56
CA LYS A 108 -7.22 15.21 4.76
C LYS A 108 -8.07 16.12 5.64
N GLN A 109 -8.52 15.60 6.80
CA GLN A 109 -9.23 16.35 7.82
C GLN A 109 -8.26 17.16 8.68
#